data_AF-A0A1M5QSD6-F1
#
_entry.id   AF-A0A1M5QSD6-F1
#
_cell.length_a   1.000
_cell.length_b   1.000
_cell.length_c   1.000
_cell.angle_alpha   90.00
_cell.angle_beta   90.00
_cell.angle_gamma   90.00
#
_symmetry.space_group_name_H-M   'P 1'
#
loop_
_entity.id
_entity.type
_entity.pdbx_description
1 polymer ?
#
loop_
_entity_poly.entity_id
_entity_poly.type
_entity_poly.pdbx_seq_one_letter_code
_entity_poly.pdbx_strand_id
1 'polypeptide(L)'
;MFKPNTAAPMKATALWVALLITSTGACNGRAPDPATTPTVAANAAPAEHSCFWDGPWVREDPARSYAYPDTGAAYWAARLRLPDGATLQLQGDYPQARYASLVLYDADGAPTDALHDALIQPDAGSRNPFIDGAERAARPRRWTVQVRAEAVPARRAANTLYAGPEQRDIALLYRVYVPDQGRGRTGGVDLPQAQLRLADGRLLAADDSCVRAEVNREAMPNTVAPRPAYLLARERPLKAGALPDAFPATQPLQWHAFYDARVVAACAYLGECGGQPERKGGVYSNPDNAYLWAMTSRRLGPVLVLQGTMPRVPATRSGRARFQAGDLRYWSLCNYEAYTQRASACVYDEQVPLDAKRRYTVVVSRAADRPRNARAECGVAWVDWGEAGDGAGHDDDGMLFLRNMLPSPGFAQAVQNTRTPGDEAAVLGDYLPGAVYTDTAGFEQRGCSKPSR
;
A
#
# COMPACT_ATOMS: atom_id res chain seq x y z
N MET A 1 -44.38 -32.37 49.87
CA MET A 1 -45.33 -31.46 50.53
C MET A 1 -44.92 -30.03 50.16
N PHE A 2 -45.87 -29.15 49.81
CA PHE A 2 -45.70 -27.74 49.39
C PHE A 2 -44.91 -27.39 48.09
N LYS A 3 -45.70 -26.87 47.14
CA LYS A 3 -45.42 -25.89 46.06
C LYS A 3 -45.79 -24.47 46.61
N PRO A 4 -45.82 -23.35 45.84
CA PRO A 4 -45.31 -23.03 44.48
C PRO A 4 -44.53 -21.68 44.40
N ASN A 5 -44.00 -21.31 43.21
CA ASN A 5 -44.49 -20.13 42.47
C ASN A 5 -43.89 -19.99 41.05
N THR A 6 -44.60 -19.25 40.18
CA THR A 6 -44.31 -19.02 38.75
C THR A 6 -44.51 -17.56 38.38
N ALA A 7 -43.68 -17.00 37.49
CA ALA A 7 -43.99 -15.77 36.77
C ALA A 7 -43.30 -15.70 35.39
N ALA A 8 -44.05 -15.23 34.39
CA ALA A 8 -43.56 -14.67 33.12
C ALA A 8 -43.70 -13.11 33.20
N PRO A 9 -43.65 -12.25 32.15
CA PRO A 9 -43.96 -12.41 30.71
C PRO A 9 -42.70 -12.09 29.85
N MET A 10 -42.68 -11.54 28.61
CA MET A 10 -43.69 -10.97 27.72
C MET A 10 -43.25 -11.02 26.24
N LYS A 11 -44.17 -10.66 25.31
CA LYS A 11 -43.90 -10.31 23.91
C LYS A 11 -44.50 -8.92 23.62
N ALA A 12 -43.92 -8.15 22.71
CA ALA A 12 -44.59 -7.03 22.06
C ALA A 12 -44.09 -6.86 20.62
N THR A 13 -45.02 -6.82 19.67
CA THR A 13 -44.79 -6.61 18.23
C THR A 13 -45.15 -5.16 17.89
N ALA A 14 -44.39 -4.49 17.01
CA ALA A 14 -44.74 -3.16 16.50
C ALA A 14 -44.82 -3.17 14.97
N LEU A 15 -45.83 -2.49 14.44
CA LEU A 15 -46.25 -2.51 13.04
C LEU A 15 -45.64 -1.33 12.25
N TRP A 16 -45.33 -1.53 10.98
CA TRP A 16 -44.96 -0.44 10.07
C TRP A 16 -46.22 0.23 9.50
N VAL A 17 -46.19 1.57 9.41
CA VAL A 17 -47.23 2.38 8.74
C VAL A 17 -46.58 3.14 7.60
N ALA A 18 -47.12 2.97 6.38
CA ALA A 18 -46.75 3.76 5.21
C ALA A 18 -47.70 4.96 5.05
N LEU A 19 -47.18 6.10 4.62
CA LEU A 19 -47.96 7.30 4.38
C LEU A 19 -47.91 7.69 2.90
N LEU A 20 -49.03 7.54 2.20
CA LEU A 20 -49.26 8.16 0.89
C LEU A 20 -49.77 9.59 1.10
N ILE A 21 -49.24 10.55 0.33
CA ILE A 21 -49.80 11.89 0.21
C ILE A 21 -50.17 12.11 -1.26
N THR A 22 -51.46 12.32 -1.49
CA THR A 22 -52.02 12.78 -2.76
C THR A 22 -52.38 14.26 -2.64
N SER A 23 -52.06 15.07 -3.66
CA SER A 23 -52.58 16.42 -3.81
C SER A 23 -52.88 16.72 -5.27
N THR A 24 -54.14 17.06 -5.54
CA THR A 24 -54.64 17.52 -6.84
C THR A 24 -54.94 19.02 -6.76
N GLY A 25 -54.62 19.81 -7.78
CA GLY A 25 -54.83 21.26 -7.71
C GLY A 25 -54.43 22.08 -8.95
N ALA A 26 -55.34 22.13 -9.93
CA ALA A 26 -55.52 23.19 -10.94
C ALA A 26 -54.41 23.52 -11.96
N CYS A 27 -54.83 23.55 -13.23
CA CYS A 27 -54.05 24.07 -14.36
C CYS A 27 -54.14 25.61 -14.45
N ASN A 28 -53.05 26.25 -14.90
CA ASN A 28 -53.16 27.48 -15.69
C ASN A 28 -51.95 27.61 -16.63
N GLY A 29 -52.19 27.96 -17.90
CA GLY A 29 -51.21 27.77 -18.97
C GLY A 29 -50.32 28.98 -19.26
N ARG A 30 -49.03 28.72 -19.50
CA ARG A 30 -48.19 29.49 -20.44
C ARG A 30 -46.95 28.66 -20.80
N ALA A 31 -46.73 28.41 -22.09
CA ALA A 31 -45.49 27.78 -22.55
C ALA A 31 -44.37 28.83 -22.66
N PRO A 32 -43.16 28.58 -22.12
CA PRO A 32 -41.94 29.28 -22.49
C PRO A 32 -41.11 28.47 -23.51
N ASP A 33 -40.39 29.19 -24.36
CA ASP A 33 -39.54 28.65 -25.43
C ASP A 33 -38.44 27.69 -24.97
N PRO A 34 -37.90 26.84 -25.87
CA PRO A 34 -36.73 26.00 -25.60
C PRO A 34 -35.44 26.84 -25.55
N ALA A 35 -35.27 27.59 -24.46
CA ALA A 35 -34.03 28.27 -24.14
C ALA A 35 -32.91 27.24 -23.98
N THR A 36 -31.87 27.38 -24.79
CA THR A 36 -30.75 26.43 -24.85
C THR A 36 -29.88 26.55 -23.59
N THR A 37 -30.15 25.72 -22.57
CA THR A 37 -29.25 25.62 -21.41
C THR A 37 -28.01 24.82 -21.81
N PRO A 38 -26.80 25.41 -21.80
CA PRO A 38 -25.59 24.63 -22.01
C PRO A 38 -25.39 23.73 -20.78
N THR A 39 -25.53 22.42 -20.97
CA THR A 39 -25.21 21.45 -19.93
C THR A 39 -23.72 21.52 -19.63
N VAL A 40 -23.35 22.26 -18.60
CA VAL A 40 -22.01 22.15 -17.99
C VAL A 40 -21.88 20.71 -17.56
N ALA A 41 -21.05 19.94 -18.27
CA ALA A 41 -20.74 18.58 -17.88
C ALA A 41 -20.15 18.62 -16.47
N ALA A 42 -20.93 18.15 -15.49
CA ALA A 42 -20.42 17.94 -14.15
C ALA A 42 -19.24 17.00 -14.28
N ASN A 43 -18.06 17.43 -13.81
CA ASN A 43 -16.89 16.56 -13.75
C ASN A 43 -17.22 15.43 -12.78
N ALA A 44 -17.67 14.29 -13.31
CA ALA A 44 -17.87 13.09 -12.54
C ALA A 44 -16.56 12.73 -11.84
N ALA A 45 -16.65 12.27 -10.59
CA ALA A 45 -15.49 11.68 -9.93
C ALA A 45 -15.00 10.48 -10.78
N PRO A 46 -13.68 10.28 -10.95
CA PRO A 46 -13.18 9.16 -11.71
C PRO A 46 -13.67 7.82 -11.16
N ALA A 47 -13.91 6.85 -12.05
CA ALA A 47 -14.39 5.53 -11.67
C ALA A 47 -13.30 4.74 -10.92
N GLU A 48 -13.46 4.57 -9.60
CA GLU A 48 -12.58 3.76 -8.75
C GLU A 48 -12.97 2.27 -8.68
N HIS A 49 -13.95 1.83 -9.48
CA HIS A 49 -14.45 0.44 -9.57
C HIS A 49 -14.80 0.05 -11.02
N SER A 50 -14.68 -1.23 -11.37
CA SER A 50 -15.15 -1.78 -12.64
C SER A 50 -15.50 -3.28 -12.50
N CYS A 51 -15.93 -3.95 -13.58
CA CYS A 51 -16.09 -5.41 -13.57
C CYS A 51 -14.76 -6.18 -13.38
N PHE A 52 -13.63 -5.49 -13.58
CA PHE A 52 -12.27 -6.04 -13.63
C PHE A 52 -11.47 -5.76 -12.35
N TRP A 53 -11.57 -4.54 -11.80
CA TRP A 53 -10.78 -4.10 -10.66
C TRP A 53 -11.54 -4.23 -9.34
N ASP A 54 -11.04 -5.09 -8.45
CA ASP A 54 -11.39 -5.09 -7.04
C ASP A 54 -10.56 -4.08 -6.25
N GLY A 55 -11.19 -3.41 -5.28
CA GLY A 55 -10.55 -2.41 -4.43
C GLY A 55 -11.41 -1.15 -4.22
N PRO A 56 -10.79 -0.02 -3.83
CA PRO A 56 -9.38 0.10 -3.49
C PRO A 56 -9.04 -0.67 -2.21
N TRP A 57 -7.83 -1.24 -2.15
CA TRP A 57 -7.28 -1.87 -0.95
C TRP A 57 -6.56 -0.82 -0.12
N VAL A 58 -7.06 -0.57 1.07
CA VAL A 58 -6.68 0.58 1.91
C VAL A 58 -6.72 0.18 3.37
N ARG A 59 -5.93 0.85 4.20
CA ARG A 59 -5.93 0.64 5.65
C ARG A 59 -7.32 0.78 6.27
N GLU A 60 -8.11 1.72 5.77
CA GLU A 60 -9.43 2.06 6.29
C GLU A 60 -10.47 0.94 6.11
N ASP A 61 -10.18 -0.11 5.33
CA ASP A 61 -10.99 -1.32 5.22
C ASP A 61 -10.26 -2.51 5.88
N PRO A 62 -10.66 -2.96 7.08
CA PRO A 62 -10.02 -4.08 7.78
C PRO A 62 -10.10 -5.42 7.04
N ALA A 63 -11.02 -5.58 6.08
CA ALA A 63 -11.11 -6.79 5.25
C ALA A 63 -10.15 -6.78 4.05
N ARG A 64 -9.52 -5.63 3.75
CA ARG A 64 -8.57 -5.43 2.64
C ARG A 64 -7.23 -4.81 3.06
N SER A 65 -7.11 -4.45 4.33
CA SER A 65 -5.86 -4.06 4.98
C SER A 65 -5.09 -5.32 5.39
N TYR A 66 -4.21 -5.80 4.52
CA TYR A 66 -3.17 -6.80 4.79
C TYR A 66 -2.14 -6.75 3.65
N ALA A 67 -1.14 -7.62 3.69
CA ALA A 67 0.02 -7.54 2.81
C ALA A 67 0.83 -6.22 2.96
N TYR A 68 0.90 -5.72 4.20
CA TYR A 68 1.67 -4.53 4.59
C TYR A 68 1.41 -3.29 3.70
N PRO A 69 0.15 -2.81 3.58
CA PRO A 69 -0.19 -1.73 2.67
C PRO A 69 0.39 -0.39 3.16
N ASP A 70 0.69 0.51 2.22
CA ASP A 70 1.17 1.86 2.52
C ASP A 70 0.01 2.87 2.46
N THR A 71 -0.19 3.70 3.48
CA THR A 71 -1.28 4.69 3.49
C THR A 71 -1.02 5.89 2.55
N GLY A 72 0.21 6.02 2.04
CA GLY A 72 0.54 6.92 0.93
C GLY A 72 0.11 6.41 -0.45
N ALA A 73 -0.46 5.20 -0.54
CA ALA A 73 -0.85 4.54 -1.78
C ALA A 73 -2.31 4.06 -1.79
N ALA A 74 -2.79 3.76 -2.99
CA ALA A 74 -4.00 2.99 -3.24
C ALA A 74 -3.70 1.88 -4.25
N TYR A 75 -4.40 0.76 -4.10
CA TYR A 75 -4.14 -0.48 -4.83
C TYR A 75 -5.46 -1.06 -5.33
N TRP A 76 -5.46 -1.57 -6.56
CA TRP A 76 -6.59 -2.28 -7.14
C TRP A 76 -6.11 -3.61 -7.71
N ALA A 77 -6.79 -4.69 -7.34
CA ALA A 77 -6.45 -6.05 -7.72
C ALA A 77 -7.35 -6.54 -8.85
N ALA A 78 -6.82 -7.43 -9.68
CA ALA A 78 -7.61 -8.25 -10.59
C ALA A 78 -7.04 -9.68 -10.54
N ARG A 79 -7.92 -10.67 -10.39
CA ARG A 79 -7.57 -12.10 -10.56
C ARG A 79 -8.35 -12.64 -11.75
N LEU A 80 -7.68 -13.30 -12.68
CA LEU A 80 -8.27 -13.67 -13.97
C LEU A 80 -7.61 -14.90 -14.60
N ARG A 81 -8.31 -15.50 -15.57
CA ARG A 81 -7.79 -16.53 -16.47
C ARG A 81 -7.87 -16.04 -17.91
N LEU A 82 -6.75 -16.01 -18.63
CA LEU A 82 -6.80 -15.69 -20.06
C LEU A 82 -7.10 -16.97 -20.85
N PRO A 83 -8.08 -16.97 -21.77
CA PRO A 83 -8.24 -18.06 -22.73
C PRO A 83 -6.99 -18.23 -23.61
N ASP A 84 -6.73 -19.46 -24.07
CA ASP A 84 -5.60 -19.78 -24.94
C ASP A 84 -5.49 -18.82 -26.15
N GLY A 85 -4.30 -18.26 -26.35
CA GLY A 85 -4.02 -17.29 -27.42
C GLY A 85 -4.68 -15.91 -27.26
N ALA A 86 -5.41 -15.65 -26.17
CA ALA A 86 -5.96 -14.34 -25.89
C ALA A 86 -4.93 -13.39 -25.25
N THR A 87 -5.09 -12.09 -25.48
CA THR A 87 -4.31 -11.02 -24.85
C THR A 87 -5.26 -10.06 -24.15
N LEU A 88 -5.01 -9.76 -22.88
CA LEU A 88 -5.69 -8.67 -22.19
C LEU A 88 -5.02 -7.33 -22.57
N GLN A 89 -5.82 -6.35 -22.94
CA GLN A 89 -5.42 -4.99 -23.24
C GLN A 89 -5.94 -4.08 -22.12
N LEU A 90 -5.04 -3.32 -21.49
CA LEU A 90 -5.33 -2.32 -20.47
C LEU A 90 -5.09 -0.93 -21.06
N GLN A 91 -6.09 -0.07 -21.03
CA GLN A 91 -6.00 1.30 -21.55
C GLN A 91 -6.30 2.32 -20.46
N GLY A 92 -5.44 3.32 -20.30
CA GLY A 92 -5.64 4.35 -19.28
C GLY A 92 -4.97 5.68 -19.64
N ASP A 93 -5.17 6.66 -18.78
CA ASP A 93 -4.37 7.87 -18.73
C ASP A 93 -3.35 7.76 -17.57
N TYR A 94 -2.17 8.35 -17.70
CA TYR A 94 -1.19 8.42 -16.60
C TYR A 94 -1.83 9.15 -15.40
N PRO A 95 -1.77 8.68 -14.15
CA PRO A 95 -2.32 9.41 -13.02
C PRO A 95 -1.48 10.65 -12.67
N GLN A 96 -2.09 11.71 -12.12
CA GLN A 96 -1.35 12.82 -11.50
C GLN A 96 -0.92 12.38 -10.10
N ALA A 97 0.22 11.70 -10.04
CA ALA A 97 0.76 11.07 -8.84
C ALA A 97 2.29 11.11 -8.85
N ARG A 98 2.95 10.56 -7.82
CA ARG A 98 4.40 10.41 -7.80
C ARG A 98 4.88 9.17 -8.53
N TYR A 99 4.13 8.09 -8.38
CA TYR A 99 4.43 6.81 -8.99
C TYR A 99 3.14 6.02 -9.26
N ALA A 100 3.14 5.21 -10.31
CA ALA A 100 2.12 4.22 -10.57
C ALA A 100 2.70 2.98 -11.25
N SER A 101 2.11 1.80 -11.04
CA SER A 101 2.58 0.56 -11.67
C SER A 101 1.51 -0.51 -11.82
N LEU A 102 1.74 -1.39 -12.78
CA LEU A 102 1.07 -2.67 -12.98
C LEU A 102 2.07 -3.79 -12.66
N VAL A 103 1.70 -4.71 -11.78
CA VAL A 103 2.58 -5.83 -11.39
C VAL A 103 1.78 -7.14 -11.35
N LEU A 104 2.33 -8.17 -11.98
CA LEU A 104 1.83 -9.55 -11.95
C LEU A 104 2.43 -10.33 -10.79
N TYR A 105 1.67 -11.30 -10.28
CA TYR A 105 2.03 -12.15 -9.16
C TYR A 105 1.69 -13.61 -9.43
N ASP A 106 2.45 -14.51 -8.82
CA ASP A 106 2.08 -15.92 -8.68
C ASP A 106 1.13 -16.16 -7.49
N ALA A 107 0.79 -17.43 -7.27
CA ALA A 107 -0.11 -17.86 -6.20
C ALA A 107 0.45 -17.64 -4.78
N ASP A 108 1.78 -17.58 -4.61
CA ASP A 108 2.45 -17.26 -3.34
C ASP A 108 2.54 -15.73 -3.11
N GLY A 109 2.11 -14.93 -4.08
CA GLY A 109 2.17 -13.47 -4.04
C GLY A 109 3.57 -12.91 -4.27
N ALA A 110 4.47 -13.67 -4.91
CA ALA A 110 5.76 -13.14 -5.37
C ALA A 110 5.58 -12.44 -6.74
N PRO A 111 6.24 -11.29 -6.97
CA PRO A 111 6.12 -10.56 -8.23
C PRO A 111 6.79 -11.32 -9.38
N THR A 112 6.05 -11.55 -10.47
CA THR A 112 6.51 -12.30 -11.65
C THR A 112 6.86 -11.39 -12.83
N ASP A 113 6.13 -10.28 -13.00
CA ASP A 113 6.44 -9.26 -14.00
C ASP A 113 5.93 -7.87 -13.57
N ALA A 114 6.54 -6.79 -14.07
CA ALA A 114 6.17 -5.42 -13.69
C ALA A 114 6.41 -4.38 -14.79
N LEU A 115 5.53 -3.38 -14.81
CA LEU A 115 5.69 -2.13 -15.54
C LEU A 115 5.29 -0.96 -14.63
N HIS A 116 6.26 -0.14 -14.24
CA HIS A 116 5.99 1.16 -13.61
C HIS A 116 5.93 2.29 -14.64
N ASP A 117 5.38 3.42 -14.21
CA ASP A 117 5.06 4.60 -14.99
C ASP A 117 6.11 4.98 -16.04
N ALA A 118 7.37 5.18 -15.65
CA ALA A 118 8.46 5.59 -16.54
C ALA A 118 8.85 4.55 -17.62
N LEU A 119 8.52 3.26 -17.41
CA LEU A 119 8.77 2.19 -18.40
C LEU A 119 7.62 2.05 -19.41
N ILE A 120 6.43 2.55 -19.09
CA ILE A 120 5.30 2.55 -20.00
C ILE A 120 5.54 3.65 -21.05
N GLN A 121 5.48 3.26 -22.32
CA GLN A 121 5.54 4.19 -23.45
C GLN A 121 4.14 4.80 -23.64
N PRO A 122 4.02 6.13 -23.84
CA PRO A 122 2.73 6.75 -24.11
C PRO A 122 2.19 6.33 -25.48
N ASP A 123 0.87 6.33 -25.61
CA ASP A 123 0.21 6.11 -26.91
C ASP A 123 0.61 7.23 -27.91
N ALA A 124 0.46 6.98 -29.21
CA ALA A 124 0.81 7.95 -30.25
C ALA A 124 0.16 9.33 -30.01
N GLY A 125 0.99 10.38 -29.97
CA GLY A 125 0.58 11.76 -29.67
C GLY A 125 0.43 12.10 -28.18
N SER A 126 0.49 11.11 -27.27
CA SER A 126 0.48 11.31 -25.82
C SER A 126 1.87 11.52 -25.23
N ARG A 127 1.92 11.97 -23.98
CA ARG A 127 3.17 12.20 -23.22
C ARG A 127 3.16 11.42 -21.91
N ASN A 128 4.32 10.89 -21.54
CA ASN A 128 4.53 10.30 -20.21
C ASN A 128 5.02 11.41 -19.23
N PRO A 129 4.26 11.72 -18.17
CA PRO A 129 4.57 12.78 -17.21
C PRO A 129 5.51 12.35 -16.06
N PHE A 130 5.97 11.09 -16.04
CA PHE A 130 6.82 10.51 -14.98
C PHE A 130 8.31 10.43 -15.34
N ILE A 131 8.69 10.93 -16.51
CA ILE A 131 10.09 11.11 -16.93
C ILE A 131 10.63 12.39 -16.28
N ASP A 132 11.87 12.36 -15.77
CA ASP A 132 12.48 13.52 -15.12
C ASP A 132 12.47 14.76 -16.02
N GLY A 133 12.07 15.90 -15.46
CA GLY A 133 11.89 17.15 -16.19
C GLY A 133 10.61 17.27 -17.03
N ALA A 134 9.85 16.18 -17.24
CA ALA A 134 8.60 16.22 -17.99
C ALA A 134 7.53 17.06 -17.28
N GLU A 135 6.62 17.64 -18.06
CA GLU A 135 5.49 18.43 -17.52
C GLU A 135 4.43 17.49 -16.92
N ARG A 136 4.17 17.61 -15.61
CA ARG A 136 3.27 16.68 -14.90
C ARG A 136 1.81 16.84 -15.27
N ALA A 137 1.42 18.01 -15.76
CA ALA A 137 0.08 18.34 -16.22
C ALA A 137 -0.16 18.04 -17.72
N ALA A 138 0.86 17.55 -18.45
CA ALA A 138 0.81 17.36 -19.90
C ALA A 138 -0.40 16.52 -20.36
N ARG A 139 -0.92 16.87 -21.55
CA ARG A 139 -2.00 16.17 -22.26
C ARG A 139 -1.72 16.12 -23.77
N PRO A 140 -2.24 15.12 -24.50
CA PRO A 140 -2.85 13.90 -23.97
C PRO A 140 -1.81 13.01 -23.27
N ARG A 141 -2.26 12.08 -22.43
CA ARG A 141 -1.41 11.32 -21.50
C ARG A 141 -1.86 9.85 -21.43
N ARG A 142 -2.29 9.31 -22.56
CA ARG A 142 -2.80 7.95 -22.69
C ARG A 142 -1.68 6.93 -22.82
N TRP A 143 -1.97 5.72 -22.40
CA TRP A 143 -1.14 4.54 -22.56
C TRP A 143 -1.99 3.29 -22.75
N THR A 144 -1.44 2.34 -23.49
CA THR A 144 -1.98 0.99 -23.67
C THR A 144 -0.92 -0.03 -23.25
N VAL A 145 -1.28 -0.96 -22.37
CA VAL A 145 -0.47 -2.11 -21.92
C VAL A 145 -1.15 -3.42 -22.31
N GLN A 146 -0.36 -4.44 -22.66
CA GLN A 146 -0.80 -5.80 -22.92
C GLN A 146 -0.41 -6.73 -21.76
N VAL A 147 -1.25 -7.71 -21.46
CA VAL A 147 -0.94 -8.83 -20.57
C VAL A 147 -1.17 -10.14 -21.34
N ARG A 148 -0.15 -11.01 -21.36
CA ARG A 148 -0.15 -12.26 -22.12
C ARG A 148 0.12 -13.47 -21.23
N ALA A 149 -0.60 -14.57 -21.47
CA ALA A 149 -0.33 -15.88 -20.85
C ALA A 149 0.82 -16.60 -21.59
N GLU A 150 1.97 -15.92 -21.68
CA GLU A 150 3.17 -16.37 -22.39
C GLU A 150 4.37 -16.30 -21.41
N ALA A 151 5.38 -17.15 -21.62
CA ALA A 151 6.67 -16.99 -20.94
C ALA A 151 7.34 -15.67 -21.37
N VAL A 152 8.14 -15.06 -20.48
CA VAL A 152 8.91 -13.85 -20.82
C VAL A 152 9.87 -14.16 -21.98
N PRO A 153 9.72 -13.53 -23.15
CA PRO A 153 10.60 -13.78 -24.29
C PRO A 153 11.94 -13.06 -24.11
N ALA A 154 13.00 -13.60 -24.72
CA ALA A 154 14.35 -13.01 -24.70
C ALA A 154 14.39 -11.54 -25.16
N ARG A 155 13.46 -11.14 -26.04
CA ARG A 155 13.18 -9.74 -26.39
C ARG A 155 11.73 -9.42 -26.08
N ARG A 156 11.51 -8.68 -25.00
CA ARG A 156 10.17 -8.22 -24.57
C ARG A 156 9.57 -7.26 -25.59
N ALA A 157 8.27 -7.34 -25.81
CA ALA A 157 7.52 -6.29 -26.50
C ALA A 157 7.37 -5.08 -25.57
N ALA A 158 7.31 -3.87 -26.15
CA ALA A 158 7.01 -2.66 -25.39
C ALA A 158 5.63 -2.78 -24.74
N ASN A 159 5.46 -2.15 -23.58
CA ASN A 159 4.20 -2.13 -22.81
C ASN A 159 3.54 -3.51 -22.65
N THR A 160 4.32 -4.59 -22.48
CA THR A 160 3.77 -5.95 -22.38
C THR A 160 4.26 -6.63 -21.10
N LEU A 161 3.30 -7.12 -20.32
CA LEU A 161 3.48 -8.00 -19.17
C LEU A 161 3.25 -9.46 -19.58
N TYR A 162 4.04 -10.37 -19.03
CA TYR A 162 4.05 -11.79 -19.35
C TYR A 162 3.76 -12.60 -18.08
N ALA A 163 2.59 -13.24 -18.04
CA ALA A 163 2.12 -14.00 -16.88
C ALA A 163 2.66 -15.43 -16.79
N GLY A 164 3.39 -15.90 -17.82
CA GLY A 164 3.80 -17.30 -17.94
C GLY A 164 2.73 -18.18 -18.60
N PRO A 165 3.14 -19.34 -19.17
CA PRO A 165 2.24 -20.21 -19.93
C PRO A 165 1.40 -21.17 -19.06
N GLU A 166 1.78 -21.37 -17.79
CA GLU A 166 1.10 -22.32 -16.88
C GLU A 166 0.15 -21.63 -15.90
N GLN A 167 0.12 -20.30 -15.86
CA GLN A 167 -0.66 -19.57 -14.85
C GLN A 167 -2.14 -19.52 -15.21
N ARG A 168 -2.87 -20.48 -14.63
CA ARG A 168 -4.34 -20.52 -14.68
C ARG A 168 -4.99 -19.41 -13.86
N ASP A 169 -4.35 -18.86 -12.83
CA ASP A 169 -4.91 -17.80 -11.99
C ASP A 169 -3.93 -16.61 -11.92
N ILE A 170 -3.99 -15.72 -12.92
CA ILE A 170 -3.15 -14.53 -13.01
C ILE A 170 -3.61 -13.53 -11.96
N ALA A 171 -2.71 -13.11 -11.07
CA ALA A 171 -2.94 -12.01 -10.15
C ALA A 171 -2.24 -10.73 -10.65
N LEU A 172 -2.99 -9.62 -10.77
CA LEU A 172 -2.51 -8.32 -11.22
C LEU A 172 -2.88 -7.25 -10.19
N LEU A 173 -1.94 -6.38 -9.83
CA LEU A 173 -2.20 -5.19 -9.01
C LEU A 173 -1.79 -3.91 -9.73
N TYR A 174 -2.75 -3.00 -9.90
CA TYR A 174 -2.51 -1.59 -10.24
C TYR A 174 -2.32 -0.78 -8.96
N ARG A 175 -1.33 0.11 -8.94
CA ARG A 175 -0.98 0.93 -7.77
C ARG A 175 -0.81 2.39 -8.15
N VAL A 176 -1.23 3.29 -7.28
CA VAL A 176 -0.99 4.74 -7.37
C VAL A 176 -0.45 5.25 -6.03
N TYR A 177 0.73 5.89 -6.05
CA TYR A 177 1.42 6.42 -4.88
C TYR A 177 1.46 7.94 -4.90
N VAL A 178 1.08 8.57 -3.78
CA VAL A 178 1.04 10.02 -3.55
C VAL A 178 0.39 10.76 -4.73
N PRO A 179 -0.93 10.57 -4.97
CA PRO A 179 -1.67 11.39 -5.91
C PRO A 179 -1.62 12.87 -5.51
N ASP A 180 -1.67 13.74 -6.51
CA ASP A 180 -1.68 15.19 -6.32
C ASP A 180 -2.92 15.61 -5.50
N GLN A 181 -2.76 16.64 -4.67
CA GLN A 181 -3.81 17.09 -3.76
C GLN A 181 -5.09 17.45 -4.53
N GLY A 182 -6.22 16.90 -4.07
CA GLY A 182 -7.54 17.09 -4.71
C GLY A 182 -7.80 16.21 -5.93
N ARG A 183 -6.94 15.24 -6.27
CA ARG A 183 -7.14 14.32 -7.41
C ARG A 183 -7.77 12.97 -7.07
N GLY A 184 -8.17 12.71 -5.83
CA GLY A 184 -8.69 11.38 -5.41
C GLY A 184 -7.59 10.31 -5.36
N ARG A 185 -7.95 9.04 -5.11
CA ARG A 185 -6.97 7.96 -4.94
C ARG A 185 -6.33 7.57 -6.28
N THR A 186 -7.08 7.67 -7.38
CA THR A 186 -6.60 7.36 -8.73
C THR A 186 -5.68 8.42 -9.35
N GLY A 187 -5.46 9.57 -8.71
CA GLY A 187 -4.69 10.66 -9.31
C GLY A 187 -5.43 11.38 -10.46
N GLY A 188 -6.76 11.40 -10.43
CA GLY A 188 -7.59 12.25 -11.28
C GLY A 188 -7.84 11.70 -12.68
N VAL A 189 -7.76 10.38 -12.83
CA VAL A 189 -8.04 9.59 -14.04
C VAL A 189 -8.89 8.37 -13.66
N ASP A 190 -9.65 7.82 -14.59
CA ASP A 190 -10.36 6.56 -14.37
C ASP A 190 -9.37 5.40 -14.19
N LEU A 191 -9.82 4.30 -13.57
CA LEU A 191 -9.05 3.06 -13.59
C LEU A 191 -8.86 2.54 -15.03
N PRO A 192 -7.76 1.80 -15.31
CA PRO A 192 -7.49 1.29 -16.64
C PRO A 192 -8.63 0.41 -17.15
N GLN A 193 -9.14 0.69 -18.35
CA GLN A 193 -10.17 -0.12 -18.98
C GLN A 193 -9.55 -1.42 -19.48
N ALA A 194 -10.16 -2.54 -19.09
CA ALA A 194 -9.74 -3.89 -19.47
C ALA A 194 -10.58 -4.38 -20.67
N GLN A 195 -9.92 -4.81 -21.73
CA GLN A 195 -10.55 -5.43 -22.90
C GLN A 195 -9.77 -6.68 -23.34
N LEU A 196 -10.47 -7.77 -23.64
CA LEU A 196 -9.86 -9.02 -24.06
C LEU A 196 -9.85 -9.09 -25.60
N ARG A 197 -8.67 -9.32 -26.17
CA ARG A 197 -8.50 -9.71 -27.57
C ARG A 197 -8.37 -11.23 -27.65
N LEU A 198 -9.27 -11.87 -28.38
CA LEU A 198 -9.24 -13.32 -28.60
C LEU A 198 -8.18 -13.71 -29.65
N ALA A 199 -7.86 -15.01 -29.72
CA ALA A 199 -6.89 -15.57 -30.66
C ALA A 199 -7.28 -15.34 -32.15
N ASP A 200 -8.57 -15.17 -32.45
CA ASP A 200 -9.09 -14.80 -33.78
C ASP A 200 -8.98 -13.29 -34.10
N GLY A 201 -8.39 -12.51 -33.19
CA GLY A 201 -8.17 -11.06 -33.31
C GLY A 201 -9.35 -10.20 -32.84
N ARG A 202 -10.53 -10.78 -32.56
CA ARG A 202 -11.70 -10.03 -32.06
C ARG A 202 -11.40 -9.37 -30.72
N LEU A 203 -11.77 -8.11 -30.61
CA LEU A 203 -11.75 -7.35 -29.36
C LEU A 203 -13.16 -7.39 -28.74
N LEU A 204 -13.26 -7.77 -27.47
CA LEU A 204 -14.53 -7.84 -26.75
C LEU A 204 -14.85 -6.52 -26.03
N ALA A 205 -16.13 -6.28 -25.75
CA ALA A 205 -16.55 -5.20 -24.85
C ALA A 205 -16.03 -5.47 -23.42
N ALA A 206 -15.98 -4.43 -22.56
CA ALA A 206 -15.38 -4.55 -21.23
C ALA A 206 -16.06 -5.63 -20.35
N ASP A 207 -17.40 -5.64 -20.28
CA ASP A 207 -18.13 -6.63 -19.49
C ASP A 207 -17.96 -8.07 -20.03
N ASP A 208 -18.06 -8.23 -21.36
CA ASP A 208 -17.78 -9.51 -22.04
C ASP A 208 -16.33 -9.97 -21.79
N SER A 209 -15.38 -9.04 -21.70
CA SER A 209 -13.98 -9.33 -21.39
C SER A 209 -13.81 -9.83 -19.96
N CYS A 210 -14.50 -9.21 -19.00
CA CYS A 210 -14.51 -9.66 -17.60
C CYS A 210 -15.09 -11.07 -17.45
N VAL A 211 -16.19 -11.37 -18.16
CA VAL A 211 -16.79 -12.72 -18.18
C VAL A 211 -15.86 -13.72 -18.86
N ARG A 212 -15.32 -13.38 -20.04
CA ARG A 212 -14.52 -14.30 -20.85
C ARG A 212 -13.11 -14.53 -20.30
N ALA A 213 -12.59 -13.61 -19.50
CA ALA A 213 -11.35 -13.76 -18.75
C ALA A 213 -11.55 -14.33 -17.33
N GLU A 214 -12.72 -14.91 -17.02
CA GLU A 214 -13.03 -15.53 -15.72
C GLU A 214 -12.60 -14.68 -14.51
N VAL A 215 -12.89 -13.37 -14.53
CA VAL A 215 -12.41 -12.45 -13.49
C VAL A 215 -12.99 -12.85 -12.12
N ASN A 216 -12.12 -13.29 -11.21
CA ASN A 216 -12.49 -13.62 -9.84
C ASN A 216 -12.56 -12.33 -9.00
N ARG A 217 -13.75 -12.09 -8.44
CA ARG A 217 -14.10 -10.90 -7.64
C ARG A 217 -13.98 -11.08 -6.13
N GLU A 218 -13.61 -12.28 -5.65
CA GLU A 218 -13.18 -12.44 -4.27
C GLU A 218 -11.84 -11.70 -4.05
N ALA A 219 -11.57 -11.27 -2.82
CA ALA A 219 -10.29 -10.67 -2.46
C ALA A 219 -9.11 -11.63 -2.74
N MET A 220 -7.91 -11.07 -3.03
CA MET A 220 -6.66 -11.84 -3.13
C MET A 220 -6.47 -12.75 -1.90
N PRO A 221 -5.82 -13.92 -2.01
CA PRO A 221 -5.50 -14.72 -0.84
C PRO A 221 -4.61 -13.95 0.15
N ASN A 222 -4.90 -13.99 1.46
CA ASN A 222 -3.96 -13.50 2.45
C ASN A 222 -2.87 -14.58 2.68
N THR A 223 -1.60 -14.21 2.56
CA THR A 223 -0.45 -15.13 2.61
C THR A 223 0.10 -15.33 4.03
N VAL A 224 -0.67 -15.00 5.08
CA VAL A 224 -0.30 -15.25 6.48
C VAL A 224 -0.35 -16.74 6.83
N ALA A 225 0.56 -17.18 7.70
CA ALA A 225 0.54 -18.55 8.22
C ALA A 225 -0.75 -18.81 9.04
N PRO A 226 -1.24 -20.06 9.12
CA PRO A 226 -2.36 -20.40 10.01
C PRO A 226 -2.07 -20.00 11.46
N ARG A 227 -3.01 -19.33 12.13
CA ARG A 227 -2.82 -18.76 13.49
C ARG A 227 -2.20 -19.75 14.51
N PRO A 228 -2.58 -21.04 14.58
CA PRO A 228 -1.94 -21.99 15.51
C PRO A 228 -0.45 -22.22 15.23
N ALA A 229 -0.02 -22.20 13.96
CA ALA A 229 1.38 -22.34 13.58
C ALA A 229 2.17 -21.06 13.89
N TYR A 230 1.55 -19.89 13.68
CA TYR A 230 2.12 -18.60 14.09
C TYR A 230 2.35 -18.54 15.61
N LEU A 231 1.30 -18.83 16.41
CA LEU A 231 1.40 -18.80 17.87
C LEU A 231 2.42 -19.81 18.39
N LEU A 232 2.50 -21.01 17.80
CA LEU A 232 3.54 -21.99 18.15
C LEU A 232 4.96 -21.45 17.90
N ALA A 233 5.20 -20.81 16.75
CA ALA A 233 6.50 -20.21 16.45
C ALA A 233 6.83 -19.02 17.37
N ARG A 234 5.82 -18.20 17.72
CA ARG A 234 5.98 -17.04 18.61
C ARG A 234 6.21 -17.44 20.08
N GLU A 235 5.46 -18.41 20.59
CA GLU A 235 5.53 -18.83 22.00
C GLU A 235 6.67 -19.83 22.27
N ARG A 236 7.19 -20.50 21.23
CA ARG A 236 8.25 -21.53 21.33
C ARG A 236 9.21 -21.47 20.13
N PRO A 237 10.16 -20.51 20.11
CA PRO A 237 11.23 -20.50 19.10
C PRO A 237 12.05 -21.78 19.17
N LEU A 238 12.34 -22.39 18.01
CA LEU A 238 13.08 -23.67 17.94
C LEU A 238 14.54 -23.60 18.42
N LYS A 239 15.11 -22.40 18.63
CA LYS A 239 16.54 -22.19 18.93
C LYS A 239 16.84 -21.36 20.19
N ALA A 240 15.84 -20.89 20.94
CA ALA A 240 16.05 -20.09 22.15
C ALA A 240 15.65 -20.83 23.42
N GLY A 241 16.24 -20.41 24.55
CA GLY A 241 15.86 -20.86 25.88
C GLY A 241 14.57 -20.18 26.35
N ALA A 242 14.53 -19.73 27.61
CA ALA A 242 13.44 -18.88 28.08
C ALA A 242 13.32 -17.62 27.21
N LEU A 243 12.11 -17.35 26.71
CA LEU A 243 11.84 -16.20 25.86
C LEU A 243 12.05 -14.88 26.61
N PRO A 244 12.71 -13.88 26.00
CA PRO A 244 12.67 -12.52 26.51
C PRO A 244 11.24 -11.98 26.52
N ASP A 245 10.88 -11.21 27.55
CA ASP A 245 9.56 -10.58 27.72
C ASP A 245 9.04 -9.84 26.49
N ALA A 246 9.95 -9.22 25.72
CA ALA A 246 9.64 -8.39 24.55
C ALA A 246 9.71 -9.14 23.21
N PHE A 247 9.93 -10.47 23.21
CA PHE A 247 10.07 -11.27 21.99
C PHE A 247 8.82 -11.15 21.09
N PRO A 248 8.97 -10.98 19.76
CA PRO A 248 10.21 -11.12 18.96
C PRO A 248 11.08 -9.85 18.84
N ALA A 249 10.76 -8.75 19.53
CA ALA A 249 11.54 -7.53 19.47
C ALA A 249 12.90 -7.65 20.17
N THR A 250 13.89 -6.89 19.69
CA THR A 250 15.27 -6.88 20.20
C THR A 250 15.64 -5.50 20.77
N GLN A 251 16.58 -5.49 21.73
CA GLN A 251 17.19 -4.26 22.26
C GLN A 251 18.73 -4.41 22.26
N PRO A 252 19.49 -3.56 21.53
CA PRO A 252 18.99 -2.52 20.62
C PRO A 252 18.18 -3.11 19.46
N LEU A 253 17.26 -2.31 18.91
CA LEU A 253 16.42 -2.69 17.78
C LEU A 253 17.30 -3.03 16.57
N GLN A 254 17.02 -4.16 15.94
CA GLN A 254 17.72 -4.62 14.74
C GLN A 254 16.85 -4.39 13.50
N TRP A 255 17.43 -3.71 12.51
CA TRP A 255 16.87 -3.61 11.17
C TRP A 255 17.43 -4.71 10.28
N HIS A 256 16.55 -5.32 9.49
CA HIS A 256 16.91 -6.34 8.53
C HIS A 256 16.37 -5.95 7.15
N ALA A 257 17.13 -6.17 6.09
CA ALA A 257 16.62 -6.03 4.74
C ALA A 257 15.64 -7.17 4.41
N PHE A 258 14.55 -6.83 3.71
CA PHE A 258 13.56 -7.81 3.27
C PHE A 258 14.04 -8.50 1.99
N TYR A 259 14.35 -9.79 2.08
CA TYR A 259 14.70 -10.63 0.94
C TYR A 259 13.53 -11.50 0.49
N ASP A 260 12.90 -12.20 1.45
CA ASP A 260 11.82 -13.16 1.24
C ASP A 260 10.98 -13.26 2.53
N ALA A 261 9.66 -13.44 2.40
CA ALA A 261 8.74 -13.48 3.56
C ALA A 261 9.00 -14.64 4.53
N ARG A 262 9.50 -15.78 4.05
CA ARG A 262 9.86 -16.96 4.85
C ARG A 262 11.13 -16.68 5.66
N VAL A 263 12.09 -15.93 5.09
CA VAL A 263 13.29 -15.46 5.80
C VAL A 263 12.94 -14.51 6.94
N VAL A 264 11.95 -13.62 6.75
CA VAL A 264 11.45 -12.75 7.82
C VAL A 264 10.90 -13.56 8.99
N ALA A 265 10.03 -14.54 8.72
CA ALA A 265 9.46 -15.39 9.76
C ALA A 265 10.54 -16.25 10.47
N ALA A 266 11.49 -16.81 9.72
CA ALA A 266 12.58 -17.62 10.27
C ALA A 266 13.54 -16.78 11.13
N CYS A 267 13.88 -15.56 10.70
CA CYS A 267 14.69 -14.64 11.48
C CYS A 267 13.96 -14.21 12.77
N ALA A 268 12.74 -13.66 12.65
CA ALA A 268 12.00 -13.11 13.78
C ALA A 268 11.62 -14.15 14.84
N TYR A 269 11.19 -15.35 14.42
CA TYR A 269 10.61 -16.35 15.34
C TYR A 269 11.52 -17.57 15.59
N LEU A 270 12.52 -17.84 14.74
CA LEU A 270 13.44 -18.98 14.91
C LEU A 270 14.91 -18.56 15.13
N GLY A 271 15.22 -17.25 15.07
CA GLY A 271 16.58 -16.72 15.17
C GLY A 271 17.44 -16.99 13.93
N GLU A 272 16.84 -17.39 12.81
CA GLU A 272 17.53 -17.77 11.57
C GLU A 272 17.72 -16.56 10.63
N CYS A 273 18.50 -15.57 11.10
CA CYS A 273 18.70 -14.30 10.39
C CYS A 273 19.86 -14.28 9.38
N GLY A 274 20.59 -15.38 9.20
CA GLY A 274 21.80 -15.45 8.37
C GLY A 274 21.59 -16.03 6.97
N GLY A 275 22.69 -16.24 6.25
CA GLY A 275 22.71 -16.85 4.91
C GLY A 275 22.82 -15.85 3.77
N GLN A 276 22.54 -16.30 2.55
CA GLN A 276 22.47 -15.44 1.35
C GLN A 276 21.15 -15.68 0.60
N PRO A 277 20.02 -15.21 1.14
CA PRO A 277 18.72 -15.34 0.49
C PRO A 277 18.63 -14.51 -0.78
N GLU A 278 18.00 -15.07 -1.81
CA GLU A 278 17.64 -14.33 -3.01
C GLU A 278 16.55 -13.29 -2.69
N ARG A 279 16.67 -12.06 -3.21
CA ARG A 279 15.66 -11.00 -3.01
C ARG A 279 14.45 -11.21 -3.94
N LYS A 280 13.58 -12.15 -3.57
CA LYS A 280 12.34 -12.46 -4.32
C LYS A 280 11.17 -11.53 -3.97
N GLY A 281 11.18 -10.94 -2.78
CA GLY A 281 10.01 -10.24 -2.26
C GLY A 281 8.96 -11.23 -1.74
N GLY A 282 7.72 -11.08 -2.17
CA GLY A 282 6.57 -11.85 -1.71
C GLY A 282 5.51 -10.97 -1.05
N VAL A 283 4.38 -11.55 -0.63
CA VAL A 283 3.30 -10.81 0.06
C VAL A 283 2.84 -9.61 -0.78
N TYR A 284 2.67 -9.83 -2.09
CA TYR A 284 2.30 -8.81 -3.08
C TYR A 284 3.21 -7.57 -3.10
N SER A 285 4.51 -7.73 -2.79
CA SER A 285 5.52 -6.68 -2.84
C SER A 285 5.63 -6.01 -4.21
N ASN A 286 5.95 -4.72 -4.26
CA ASN A 286 6.30 -4.04 -5.49
C ASN A 286 7.80 -4.26 -5.79
N PRO A 287 8.22 -4.82 -6.94
CA PRO A 287 9.64 -5.08 -7.22
C PRO A 287 10.49 -3.81 -7.32
N ASP A 288 9.89 -2.64 -7.59
CA ASP A 288 10.58 -1.35 -7.58
C ASP A 288 10.88 -0.80 -6.16
N ASN A 289 10.33 -1.45 -5.12
CA ASN A 289 10.66 -1.19 -3.71
C ASN A 289 11.71 -2.18 -3.19
N ALA A 290 12.58 -1.69 -2.31
CA ALA A 290 13.27 -2.52 -1.33
C ALA A 290 12.95 -2.01 0.08
N TYR A 291 12.92 -2.93 1.03
CA TYR A 291 12.35 -2.70 2.36
C TYR A 291 13.36 -3.07 3.45
N LEU A 292 13.41 -2.28 4.52
CA LEU A 292 13.86 -2.77 5.82
C LEU A 292 12.65 -3.15 6.66
N TRP A 293 12.82 -4.08 7.58
CA TRP A 293 11.85 -4.40 8.61
C TRP A 293 12.54 -4.54 9.99
N ALA A 294 11.76 -4.35 11.05
CA ALA A 294 12.19 -4.58 12.43
C ALA A 294 10.98 -4.98 13.30
N MET A 295 11.18 -5.93 14.21
CA MET A 295 10.19 -6.24 15.25
C MET A 295 10.31 -5.25 16.41
N THR A 296 9.17 -4.76 16.91
CA THR A 296 9.08 -3.80 18.00
C THR A 296 8.16 -4.30 19.11
N SER A 297 8.39 -3.87 20.35
CA SER A 297 7.51 -4.19 21.46
C SER A 297 7.47 -3.05 22.47
N ARG A 298 6.26 -2.64 22.88
CA ARG A 298 6.07 -1.61 23.91
C ARG A 298 6.57 -2.03 25.29
N ARG A 299 6.87 -3.33 25.50
CA ARG A 299 7.52 -3.84 26.71
C ARG A 299 8.96 -3.35 26.89
N LEU A 300 9.59 -2.85 25.82
CA LEU A 300 10.89 -2.16 25.87
C LEU A 300 10.74 -0.67 26.20
N GLY A 301 9.55 -0.11 25.99
CA GLY A 301 9.15 1.26 26.31
C GLY A 301 7.92 1.67 25.46
N PRO A 302 6.94 2.42 26.00
CA PRO A 302 5.71 2.76 25.28
C PRO A 302 5.91 3.77 24.14
N VAL A 303 7.07 4.43 24.09
CA VAL A 303 7.45 5.40 23.05
C VAL A 303 8.75 4.95 22.39
N LEU A 304 8.71 4.65 21.09
CA LEU A 304 9.88 4.37 20.27
C LEU A 304 10.24 5.61 19.44
N VAL A 305 11.50 6.05 19.56
CA VAL A 305 12.04 7.21 18.85
C VAL A 305 12.98 6.72 17.76
N LEU A 306 12.71 7.13 16.52
CA LEU A 306 13.48 6.79 15.33
C LEU A 306 14.12 8.06 14.75
N GLN A 307 15.42 8.02 14.48
CA GLN A 307 16.17 9.15 13.96
C GLN A 307 17.15 8.71 12.86
N GLY A 308 17.16 9.43 11.74
CA GLY A 308 18.04 9.17 10.62
C GLY A 308 18.11 10.36 9.68
N THR A 309 18.75 10.17 8.53
CA THR A 309 18.84 11.17 7.46
C THR A 309 17.82 10.86 6.36
N MET A 310 17.11 11.87 5.85
CA MET A 310 16.13 11.71 4.78
C MET A 310 16.80 11.84 3.40
N PRO A 311 16.76 10.80 2.54
CA PRO A 311 17.17 10.91 1.13
C PRO A 311 16.41 12.04 0.43
N ARG A 312 16.95 12.63 -0.64
CA ARG A 312 16.18 13.61 -1.43
C ARG A 312 15.12 12.87 -2.24
N VAL A 313 13.85 13.15 -1.96
CA VAL A 313 12.71 12.55 -2.65
C VAL A 313 11.91 13.68 -3.33
N PRO A 314 11.42 13.50 -4.58
CA PRO A 314 10.69 14.55 -5.27
C PRO A 314 9.34 14.83 -4.61
N ALA A 315 9.14 16.07 -4.17
CA ALA A 315 7.86 16.53 -3.63
C ALA A 315 6.86 16.73 -4.78
N THR A 316 5.78 15.96 -4.79
CA THR A 316 4.78 15.94 -5.87
C THR A 316 3.39 16.33 -5.43
N ARG A 317 3.03 16.08 -4.15
CA ARG A 317 1.65 16.21 -3.64
C ARG A 317 1.03 17.58 -3.91
N SER A 318 1.85 18.63 -3.87
CA SER A 318 1.46 20.02 -4.15
C SER A 318 1.28 20.37 -5.64
N GLY A 319 1.34 19.40 -6.55
CA GLY A 319 1.07 19.62 -7.98
C GLY A 319 2.21 20.35 -8.71
N ARG A 320 3.48 20.01 -8.40
CA ARG A 320 4.65 20.60 -9.08
C ARG A 320 4.51 20.49 -10.60
N ALA A 321 4.85 21.57 -11.33
CA ALA A 321 4.67 21.65 -12.78
C ALA A 321 5.54 20.64 -13.57
N ARG A 322 6.73 20.31 -13.06
CA ARG A 322 7.65 19.33 -13.67
C ARG A 322 7.97 18.19 -12.73
N PHE A 323 8.23 17.02 -13.30
CA PHE A 323 8.76 15.87 -12.56
C PHE A 323 10.20 16.16 -12.15
N GLN A 324 10.57 15.79 -10.92
CA GLN A 324 11.88 16.07 -10.34
C GLN A 324 12.63 14.77 -10.07
N ALA A 325 13.93 14.78 -10.34
CA ALA A 325 14.83 13.72 -9.90
C ALA A 325 15.03 13.77 -8.37
N GLY A 326 15.50 12.67 -7.81
CA GLY A 326 15.86 12.54 -6.39
C GLY A 326 16.88 11.43 -6.17
N ASP A 327 17.32 11.27 -4.92
CA ASP A 327 18.06 10.10 -4.47
C ASP A 327 17.18 8.85 -4.54
N LEU A 328 15.87 9.01 -4.30
CA LEU A 328 14.81 8.00 -4.43
C LEU A 328 13.57 8.61 -5.11
N ARG A 329 12.69 7.76 -5.67
CA ARG A 329 11.35 8.16 -6.12
C ARG A 329 10.36 8.29 -4.96
N TYR A 330 10.46 7.45 -3.92
CA TYR A 330 9.56 7.47 -2.76
C TYR A 330 10.25 6.88 -1.53
N TRP A 331 9.95 7.43 -0.35
CA TRP A 331 10.37 6.90 0.95
C TRP A 331 9.16 6.89 1.90
N SER A 332 9.01 5.82 2.68
CA SER A 332 8.04 5.77 3.78
C SER A 332 8.52 4.94 4.96
N LEU A 333 7.88 5.18 6.10
CA LEU A 333 8.01 4.41 7.33
C LEU A 333 6.61 4.14 7.88
N CYS A 334 6.34 2.87 8.18
CA CYS A 334 5.03 2.41 8.64
C CYS A 334 5.18 1.45 9.81
N ASN A 335 4.13 1.37 10.65
CA ASN A 335 3.96 0.34 11.66
C ASN A 335 2.78 -0.58 11.28
N TYR A 336 2.92 -1.87 11.58
CA TYR A 336 1.98 -2.94 11.23
C TYR A 336 1.66 -3.86 12.41
N GLU A 337 0.48 -4.46 12.34
CA GLU A 337 0.15 -5.70 13.05
C GLU A 337 1.07 -6.83 12.53
N ALA A 338 1.97 -7.33 13.37
CA ALA A 338 3.04 -8.26 12.98
C ALA A 338 2.55 -9.63 12.45
N TYR A 339 1.34 -10.08 12.83
CA TYR A 339 0.72 -11.29 12.29
C TYR A 339 -0.25 -11.00 11.14
N THR A 340 -1.23 -10.11 11.33
CA THR A 340 -2.29 -9.88 10.33
C THR A 340 -1.83 -9.04 9.14
N GLN A 341 -0.69 -8.34 9.27
CA GLN A 341 -0.09 -7.45 8.28
C GLN A 341 -0.89 -6.18 7.98
N ARG A 342 -1.87 -5.85 8.84
CA ARG A 342 -2.63 -4.60 8.81
C ARG A 342 -1.75 -3.41 9.10
N ALA A 343 -1.92 -2.33 8.36
CA ALA A 343 -1.25 -1.06 8.66
C ALA A 343 -1.90 -0.38 9.87
N SER A 344 -1.11 -0.06 10.91
CA SER A 344 -1.57 0.85 11.96
C SER A 344 -1.52 2.29 11.42
N ALA A 345 -0.33 2.72 10.98
CA ALA A 345 -0.11 4.02 10.36
C ALA A 345 1.17 4.02 9.52
N CYS A 346 1.28 5.02 8.65
CA CYS A 346 2.48 5.35 7.88
C CYS A 346 2.72 6.86 7.88
N VAL A 347 3.98 7.23 7.64
CA VAL A 347 4.38 8.53 7.13
C VAL A 347 5.29 8.36 5.92
N TYR A 348 5.14 9.23 4.92
CA TYR A 348 6.09 9.33 3.80
C TYR A 348 6.84 10.67 3.83
N ASP A 349 7.89 10.78 3.03
CA ASP A 349 8.85 11.91 3.02
C ASP A 349 8.23 13.33 3.17
N GLU A 350 7.27 13.75 2.33
CA GLU A 350 6.61 15.07 2.42
C GLU A 350 5.83 15.30 3.74
N GLN A 351 5.59 14.25 4.54
CA GLN A 351 4.92 14.34 5.85
C GLN A 351 5.91 14.37 7.03
N VAL A 352 7.20 14.16 6.79
CA VAL A 352 8.23 14.08 7.83
C VAL A 352 8.97 15.42 7.94
N PRO A 353 8.85 16.15 9.07
CA PRO A 353 9.63 17.37 9.29
C PRO A 353 11.13 17.07 9.32
N LEU A 354 11.92 17.96 8.72
CA LEU A 354 13.38 17.83 8.62
C LEU A 354 14.09 19.01 9.30
N ASP A 355 15.31 18.76 9.78
CA ASP A 355 16.25 19.81 10.15
C ASP A 355 17.11 20.27 8.96
N ALA A 356 17.99 21.25 9.18
CA ALA A 356 18.82 21.85 8.14
C ALA A 356 19.87 20.89 7.55
N LYS A 357 20.10 19.73 8.20
CA LYS A 357 20.95 18.63 7.74
C LYS A 357 20.13 17.46 7.16
N ARG A 358 18.83 17.66 6.94
CA ARG A 358 17.85 16.64 6.52
C ARG A 358 17.69 15.49 7.51
N ARG A 359 18.03 15.68 8.79
CA ARG A 359 17.73 14.69 9.84
C ARG A 359 16.25 14.77 10.19
N TYR A 360 15.66 13.63 10.47
CA TYR A 360 14.29 13.54 10.95
C TYR A 360 14.22 12.98 12.38
N THR A 361 13.05 13.15 13.00
CA THR A 361 12.65 12.38 14.18
C THR A 361 11.23 11.89 13.96
N VAL A 362 11.04 10.57 14.00
CA VAL A 362 9.72 9.93 14.00
C VAL A 362 9.51 9.31 15.38
N VAL A 363 8.34 9.53 15.97
CA VAL A 363 7.91 8.85 17.19
C VAL A 363 6.84 7.82 16.84
N VAL A 364 7.03 6.60 17.30
CA VAL A 364 6.05 5.51 17.21
C VAL A 364 5.53 5.22 18.61
N SER A 365 4.23 5.36 18.81
CA SER A 365 3.56 5.10 20.09
C SER A 365 2.07 4.85 19.85
N ARG A 366 1.36 4.29 20.82
CA ARG A 366 -0.11 4.38 20.79
C ARG A 366 -0.56 5.83 20.94
N ALA A 367 -1.82 6.10 20.57
CA ALA A 367 -2.42 7.43 20.73
C ALA A 367 -2.45 7.90 22.20
N ALA A 368 -2.66 6.98 23.14
CA ALA A 368 -2.66 7.27 24.59
C ALA A 368 -1.28 7.66 25.14
N ASP A 369 -0.21 7.06 24.59
CA ASP A 369 1.18 7.27 25.02
C ASP A 369 1.86 8.45 24.30
N ARG A 370 1.19 9.06 23.32
CA ARG A 370 1.76 10.05 22.39
C ARG A 370 2.29 11.29 23.15
N PRO A 371 3.61 11.56 23.12
CA PRO A 371 4.18 12.78 23.71
C PRO A 371 3.57 14.04 23.10
N ARG A 372 3.27 15.07 23.90
CA ARG A 372 2.64 16.31 23.40
C ARG A 372 3.50 17.01 22.34
N ASN A 373 4.83 16.90 22.44
CA ASN A 373 5.80 17.42 21.46
C ASN A 373 6.04 16.49 20.25
N ALA A 374 5.39 15.32 20.15
CA ALA A 374 5.42 14.48 18.95
C ALA A 374 4.47 15.01 17.86
N ARG A 375 4.80 16.19 17.32
CA ARG A 375 4.01 16.93 16.32
C ARG A 375 4.89 17.73 15.36
N ALA A 376 4.34 18.04 14.18
CA ALA A 376 5.10 18.62 13.07
C ALA A 376 5.74 19.97 13.41
N GLU A 377 5.06 20.80 14.21
CA GLU A 377 5.53 22.11 14.67
C GLU A 377 6.77 22.02 15.58
N CYS A 378 7.02 20.84 16.17
CA CYS A 378 8.18 20.51 16.99
C CYS A 378 9.23 19.66 16.24
N GLY A 379 9.14 19.57 14.91
CA GLY A 379 10.10 18.84 14.08
C GLY A 379 9.98 17.32 14.23
N VAL A 380 8.78 16.81 14.57
CA VAL A 380 8.55 15.39 14.83
C VAL A 380 7.35 14.89 14.01
N ALA A 381 7.55 13.82 13.25
CA ALA A 381 6.46 13.03 12.70
C ALA A 381 6.00 11.97 13.73
N TRP A 382 4.72 11.63 13.72
CA TRP A 382 4.16 10.60 14.60
C TRP A 382 3.52 9.49 13.76
N VAL A 383 3.82 8.25 14.12
CA VAL A 383 3.22 7.03 13.57
C VAL A 383 2.48 6.35 14.71
N ASP A 384 1.20 6.07 14.51
CA ASP A 384 0.43 5.29 15.48
C ASP A 384 0.92 3.82 15.48
N TRP A 385 1.22 3.32 16.67
CA TRP A 385 1.51 1.90 16.89
C TRP A 385 0.27 1.04 16.66
N GLY A 386 -0.92 1.56 17.00
CA GLY A 386 -2.16 0.80 17.01
C GLY A 386 -2.35 -0.04 18.28
N GLU A 387 -3.61 -0.40 18.55
CA GLU A 387 -4.02 -1.06 19.80
C GLU A 387 -3.93 -2.59 19.76
N ALA A 388 -3.97 -3.20 18.57
CA ALA A 388 -4.08 -4.65 18.38
C ALA A 388 -2.75 -5.43 18.48
N GLY A 389 -1.62 -4.73 18.63
CA GLY A 389 -0.29 -5.33 18.69
C GLY A 389 0.07 -6.13 17.44
N ASP A 390 0.29 -7.43 17.59
CA ASP A 390 0.46 -8.35 16.46
C ASP A 390 -0.84 -8.68 15.69
N GLY A 391 -2.01 -8.46 16.31
CA GLY A 391 -3.32 -8.87 15.80
C GLY A 391 -3.66 -10.35 16.04
N ALA A 392 -2.88 -11.05 16.86
CA ALA A 392 -3.08 -12.46 17.25
C ALA A 392 -3.22 -12.68 18.77
N GLY A 393 -3.03 -11.64 19.60
CA GLY A 393 -3.20 -11.68 21.05
C GLY A 393 -2.02 -11.13 21.86
N HIS A 394 -1.05 -10.51 21.19
CA HIS A 394 0.11 -9.88 21.82
C HIS A 394 0.09 -8.38 21.54
N ASP A 395 -0.76 -7.67 22.28
CA ASP A 395 -1.14 -6.27 22.06
C ASP A 395 0.05 -5.28 22.11
N ASP A 396 1.17 -5.65 22.72
CA ASP A 396 2.38 -4.81 22.82
C ASP A 396 3.32 -4.92 21.62
N ASP A 397 3.17 -5.94 20.77
CA ASP A 397 4.03 -6.16 19.62
C ASP A 397 3.77 -5.14 18.50
N GLY A 398 4.71 -5.03 17.57
CA GLY A 398 4.57 -4.25 16.36
C GLY A 398 5.64 -4.63 15.35
N MET A 399 5.45 -4.21 14.11
CA MET A 399 6.42 -4.44 13.05
C MET A 399 6.58 -3.18 12.21
N LEU A 400 7.80 -2.66 12.17
CA LEU A 400 8.14 -1.51 11.34
C LEU A 400 8.56 -1.98 9.94
N PHE A 401 8.17 -1.23 8.92
CA PHE A 401 8.83 -1.27 7.60
C PHE A 401 9.27 0.12 7.17
N LEU A 402 10.49 0.23 6.65
CA LEU A 402 10.99 1.39 5.91
C LEU A 402 11.10 1.02 4.43
N ARG A 403 10.54 1.84 3.54
CA ARG A 403 10.54 1.63 2.08
C ARG A 403 11.48 2.59 1.38
N ASN A 404 12.24 2.07 0.42
CA ASN A 404 12.93 2.86 -0.61
C ASN A 404 12.45 2.42 -1.99
N MET A 405 11.95 3.34 -2.80
CA MET A 405 11.45 3.07 -4.15
C MET A 405 12.35 3.73 -5.21
N LEU A 406 12.68 2.99 -6.27
CA LEU A 406 13.45 3.46 -7.44
C LEU A 406 14.60 4.42 -7.05
N PRO A 407 15.69 3.91 -6.43
CA PRO A 407 16.86 4.71 -6.14
C PRO A 407 17.52 5.20 -7.44
N SER A 408 18.06 6.42 -7.42
CA SER A 408 18.91 6.87 -8.52
C SER A 408 20.23 6.10 -8.52
N PRO A 409 20.88 5.90 -9.70
CA PRO A 409 22.16 5.19 -9.78
C PRO A 409 23.30 5.79 -8.95
N GLY A 410 23.19 7.07 -8.57
CA GLY A 410 24.17 7.76 -7.72
C GLY A 410 23.94 7.61 -6.22
N PHE A 411 22.81 7.01 -5.78
CA PHE A 411 22.48 6.87 -4.36
C PHE A 411 22.89 5.50 -3.82
N ALA A 412 24.13 5.41 -3.36
CA ALA A 412 24.73 4.16 -2.85
C ALA A 412 24.04 3.64 -1.57
N GLN A 413 23.41 4.51 -0.78
CA GLN A 413 22.81 4.20 0.53
C GLN A 413 21.37 3.68 0.44
N ALA A 414 20.95 3.19 -0.74
CA ALA A 414 19.65 2.55 -0.93
C ALA A 414 19.62 1.11 -0.38
N VAL A 415 18.48 0.67 0.16
CA VAL A 415 18.29 -0.72 0.62
C VAL A 415 18.47 -1.73 -0.52
N GLN A 416 18.17 -1.35 -1.76
CA GLN A 416 18.43 -2.12 -2.97
C GLN A 416 19.89 -2.62 -3.08
N ASN A 417 20.84 -1.92 -2.45
CA ASN A 417 22.27 -2.25 -2.50
C ASN A 417 22.70 -3.26 -1.42
N THR A 418 21.85 -3.57 -0.44
CA THR A 418 22.08 -4.66 0.53
C THR A 418 22.11 -6.02 -0.18
N ARG A 419 23.07 -6.87 0.18
CA ARG A 419 23.40 -8.14 -0.48
C ARG A 419 23.26 -9.35 0.43
N THR A 420 23.58 -9.18 1.70
CA THR A 420 23.47 -10.23 2.72
C THR A 420 22.85 -9.67 4.00
N PRO A 421 21.94 -10.40 4.67
CA PRO A 421 21.47 -10.03 6.01
C PRO A 421 22.62 -9.67 6.95
N GLY A 422 22.54 -8.51 7.61
CA GLY A 422 23.58 -7.96 8.48
C GLY A 422 24.47 -6.88 7.83
N ASP A 423 24.37 -6.64 6.51
CA ASP A 423 25.12 -5.55 5.84
C ASP A 423 24.40 -4.17 5.85
N GLU A 424 23.19 -4.10 6.41
CA GLU A 424 22.30 -2.94 6.32
C GLU A 424 22.96 -1.67 6.87
N ALA A 425 23.63 -1.74 8.02
CA ALA A 425 24.31 -0.61 8.64
C ALA A 425 25.52 -0.12 7.82
N ALA A 426 26.23 -1.03 7.16
CA ALA A 426 27.39 -0.69 6.33
C ALA A 426 26.95 -0.05 4.99
N VAL A 427 25.84 -0.51 4.41
CA VAL A 427 25.30 0.00 3.14
C VAL A 427 24.59 1.34 3.33
N LEU A 428 23.69 1.45 4.31
CA LEU A 428 22.86 2.65 4.49
C LEU A 428 23.55 3.75 5.31
N GLY A 429 24.43 3.41 6.25
CA GLY A 429 25.05 4.37 7.16
C GLY A 429 24.03 5.28 7.85
N ASP A 430 24.20 6.60 7.73
CA ASP A 430 23.33 7.65 8.29
C ASP A 430 21.87 7.65 7.79
N TYR A 431 21.54 6.84 6.77
CA TYR A 431 20.18 6.63 6.28
C TYR A 431 19.48 5.43 6.95
N LEU A 432 20.21 4.58 7.69
CA LEU A 432 19.62 3.59 8.58
C LEU A 432 19.07 4.29 9.84
N PRO A 433 17.80 4.12 10.22
CA PRO A 433 17.26 4.80 11.40
C PRO A 433 17.85 4.23 12.68
N GLY A 434 18.52 5.06 13.48
CA GLY A 434 18.79 4.76 14.89
C GLY A 434 17.47 4.72 15.68
N ALA A 435 17.41 3.86 16.70
CA ALA A 435 16.19 3.55 17.44
C ALA A 435 16.44 3.53 18.96
N VAL A 436 15.59 4.22 19.72
CA VAL A 436 15.66 4.31 21.19
C VAL A 436 14.24 4.20 21.78
N TYR A 437 14.06 3.32 22.76
CA TYR A 437 12.85 3.25 23.57
C TYR A 437 12.90 4.22 24.75
N THR A 438 11.76 4.82 25.08
CA THR A 438 11.58 5.75 26.19
C THR A 438 10.11 5.77 26.63
N ASP A 439 9.77 6.67 27.55
CA ASP A 439 8.39 6.97 27.94
C ASP A 439 7.97 8.39 27.48
N THR A 440 6.69 8.71 27.66
CA THR A 440 6.11 10.00 27.27
C THR A 440 6.83 11.19 27.92
N ALA A 441 7.18 11.08 29.21
CA ALA A 441 7.83 12.16 29.95
C ALA A 441 9.31 12.34 29.53
N GLY A 442 10.01 11.24 29.28
CA GLY A 442 11.38 11.22 28.75
C GLY A 442 11.48 11.91 27.39
N PHE A 443 10.52 11.68 26.50
CA PHE A 443 10.48 12.41 25.22
C PHE A 443 10.01 13.87 25.37
N GLU A 444 9.07 14.17 26.27
CA GLU A 444 8.63 15.55 26.52
C GLU A 444 9.75 16.46 27.04
N GLN A 445 10.74 15.92 27.77
CA GLN A 445 11.93 16.66 28.22
C GLN A 445 12.79 17.26 27.09
N ARG A 446 12.72 16.71 25.86
CA ARG A 446 13.38 17.29 24.67
C ARG A 446 12.80 18.66 24.28
N GLY A 447 11.60 19.00 24.76
CA GLY A 447 10.91 20.22 24.41
C GLY A 447 10.45 20.24 22.94
N CYS A 448 10.25 21.44 22.40
CA CYS A 448 9.74 21.66 21.05
C CYS A 448 10.73 22.50 20.22
N SER A 449 11.46 21.86 19.31
CA SER A 449 12.34 22.54 18.36
C SER A 449 11.61 22.76 17.04
N LYS A 450 11.52 24.00 16.55
CA LYS A 450 10.90 24.25 15.25
C LYS A 450 11.73 23.59 14.13
N PRO A 451 11.11 22.92 13.14
CA PRO A 451 11.83 22.45 11.96
C PRO A 451 12.39 23.64 11.17
N SER A 452 13.50 23.43 10.46
CA SER A 452 13.93 24.37 9.43
C SER A 452 12.96 24.29 8.25
N ARG A 453 12.61 25.45 7.68
CA ARG A 453 11.77 25.54 6.47
C ARG A 453 12.52 25.09 5.22
#